data_AF-A0A383BTW3-F1
#
_entry.id   AF-A0A383BTW3-F1
#
_cell.length_a   1.000
_cell.length_b   1.000
_cell.length_c   1.000
_cell.angle_alpha   90.00
_cell.angle_beta   90.00
_cell.angle_gamma   90.00
#
_symmetry.space_group_name_H-M   'P 1'
#
loop_
_entity.id
_entity.type
_entity.pdbx_description
1 polymer ?
#
loop_
_entity_poly.entity_id
_entity_poly.type
_entity_poly.pdbx_seq_one_letter_code
_entity_poly.pdbx_strand_id
1 'polypeptide(L)'
;MTFNIDWIENHYHALPGKMEELKALMNRPLTYTEKILYSHHSAELKEYQRGFDYTEFNVDRVAMQDATAQMALLQFMLAGKNKVAVPSTVHCDHLIQAKLGSEEDVNAALEAN
;
A
#
# COMPACT_ATOMS: atom_id res chain seq x y z
N MET A 1 10.36 -12.08 -10.89
CA MET A 1 9.28 -12.87 -10.26
C MET A 1 8.47 -11.94 -9.39
N THR A 2 7.15 -11.94 -9.51
CA THR A 2 6.25 -11.26 -8.58
C THR A 2 6.32 -11.99 -7.24
N PHE A 3 6.85 -11.33 -6.21
CA PHE A 3 7.13 -11.95 -4.89
C PHE A 3 5.89 -12.51 -4.16
N ASN A 4 4.65 -12.25 -4.64
CA ASN A 4 3.41 -12.58 -3.94
C ASN A 4 2.28 -13.05 -4.90
N ILE A 5 2.61 -13.85 -5.91
CA ILE A 5 1.62 -14.26 -6.93
C ILE A 5 0.40 -14.96 -6.32
N ASP A 6 0.61 -15.83 -5.32
CA ASP A 6 -0.46 -16.57 -4.65
C ASP A 6 -1.50 -15.63 -4.00
N TRP A 7 -1.07 -14.49 -3.45
CA TRP A 7 -1.97 -13.52 -2.83
C TRP A 7 -2.85 -12.83 -3.86
N ILE A 8 -2.25 -12.50 -5.01
CA ILE A 8 -2.93 -11.87 -6.14
C ILE A 8 -3.97 -12.84 -6.70
N GLU A 9 -3.58 -14.10 -6.94
CA GLU A 9 -4.49 -15.13 -7.42
C GLU A 9 -5.66 -15.35 -6.46
N ASN A 10 -5.39 -15.50 -5.16
CA ASN A 10 -6.43 -15.67 -4.15
C ASN A 10 -7.40 -14.48 -4.11
N HIS A 11 -6.88 -13.24 -4.21
CA HIS A 11 -7.73 -12.05 -4.26
C HIS A 11 -8.69 -12.10 -5.46
N TYR A 12 -8.16 -12.31 -6.67
CA TYR A 12 -8.97 -12.32 -7.88
C TYR A 12 -9.90 -13.55 -7.97
N HIS A 13 -9.54 -14.67 -7.36
CA HIS A 13 -10.43 -15.81 -7.20
C HIS A 13 -11.64 -15.50 -6.30
N ALA A 14 -11.44 -14.76 -5.20
CA ALA A 14 -12.51 -14.37 -4.28
C ALA A 14 -13.34 -13.16 -4.76
N LEU A 15 -12.79 -12.36 -5.68
CA LEU A 15 -13.37 -11.09 -6.11
C LEU A 15 -14.81 -11.21 -6.65
N PRO A 16 -15.19 -12.19 -7.49
CA PRO A 16 -16.56 -12.31 -7.99
C PRO A 16 -17.59 -12.43 -6.86
N GLY A 17 -17.31 -13.25 -5.83
CA GLY A 17 -18.21 -13.42 -4.69
C GLY A 17 -18.42 -12.12 -3.92
N LYS A 18 -17.31 -11.42 -3.60
CA LYS A 18 -17.36 -10.10 -2.96
C LYS A 18 -18.15 -9.07 -3.77
N MET A 19 -18.03 -9.11 -5.11
CA MET A 19 -18.75 -8.20 -5.98
C MET A 19 -20.26 -8.45 -6.01
N GLU A 20 -20.70 -9.70 -5.93
CA GLU A 20 -22.14 -10.03 -5.85
C GLU A 20 -22.74 -9.57 -4.51
N GLU A 21 -22.06 -9.82 -3.40
CA GLU A 21 -22.48 -9.32 -2.07
C GLU A 21 -22.60 -7.79 -2.05
N LEU A 22 -21.60 -7.10 -2.61
CA LEU A 22 -21.58 -5.64 -2.66
C LEU A 22 -22.67 -5.05 -3.58
N LYS A 23 -22.95 -5.69 -4.72
CA LYS A 23 -24.07 -5.29 -5.60
C LYS A 23 -25.41 -5.43 -4.89
N ALA A 24 -25.61 -6.53 -4.17
CA ALA A 24 -26.84 -6.78 -3.41
C ALA A 24 -27.05 -5.74 -2.31
N LEU A 25 -25.98 -5.35 -1.61
CA LEU A 25 -26.02 -4.33 -0.56
C LEU A 25 -26.32 -2.92 -1.10
N MET A 26 -25.60 -2.50 -2.13
CA MET A 26 -25.57 -1.09 -2.53
C MET A 26 -26.76 -0.70 -3.42
N ASN A 27 -27.39 -1.66 -4.10
CA ASN A 27 -28.56 -1.46 -4.98
C ASN A 27 -28.42 -0.29 -5.97
N ARG A 28 -27.18 -0.01 -6.41
CA ARG A 28 -26.84 1.03 -7.38
C ARG A 28 -25.55 0.65 -8.10
N PRO A 29 -25.25 1.26 -9.27
CA PRO A 29 -23.95 1.11 -9.90
C PRO A 29 -22.81 1.57 -8.97
N LEU A 30 -21.70 0.83 -9.02
CA LEU A 30 -20.49 1.09 -8.25
C LEU A 30 -19.39 1.61 -9.16
N THR A 31 -18.72 2.66 -8.68
CA THR A 31 -17.49 3.15 -9.30
C THR A 31 -16.37 2.13 -9.15
N TYR A 32 -15.34 2.24 -9.98
CA TYR A 32 -14.18 1.36 -9.89
C TYR A 32 -13.46 1.49 -8.54
N THR A 33 -13.31 2.73 -8.04
CA THR A 33 -12.73 3.01 -6.73
C THR A 33 -13.52 2.34 -5.61
N GLU A 34 -14.85 2.39 -5.63
CA GLU A 34 -15.68 1.67 -4.65
C GLU A 34 -15.40 0.16 -4.71
N LYS A 35 -15.38 -0.44 -5.89
CA LYS A 35 -15.10 -1.88 -6.04
C LYS A 35 -13.77 -2.27 -5.42
N ILE A 36 -12.71 -1.48 -5.63
CA ILE A 36 -11.39 -1.72 -5.02
C ILE A 36 -11.46 -1.54 -3.50
N LEU A 37 -11.97 -0.41 -3.01
CA LEU A 37 -11.99 -0.15 -1.57
C LEU A 37 -12.79 -1.22 -0.81
N TYR A 38 -13.97 -1.58 -1.30
CA TYR A 38 -14.79 -2.63 -0.70
C TYR A 38 -14.16 -4.03 -0.83
N SER A 39 -13.44 -4.34 -1.92
CA SER A 39 -12.79 -5.66 -2.05
C SER A 39 -11.61 -5.86 -1.09
N HIS A 40 -10.99 -4.76 -0.64
CA HIS A 40 -9.88 -4.74 0.33
C HIS A 40 -10.30 -4.31 1.74
N HIS A 41 -11.60 -4.20 2.01
CA HIS A 41 -12.09 -3.84 3.34
C HIS A 41 -11.92 -4.98 4.36
N SER A 42 -11.69 -4.65 5.64
CA SER A 42 -11.47 -5.63 6.72
C SER A 42 -12.59 -5.70 7.77
N ALA A 43 -13.60 -4.83 7.69
CA ALA A 43 -14.73 -4.82 8.63
C ALA A 43 -16.03 -5.31 7.96
N GLU A 44 -17.14 -5.20 8.68
CA GLU A 44 -18.45 -5.62 8.20
C GLU A 44 -18.89 -4.81 6.98
N LEU A 45 -19.48 -5.51 6.01
CA LEU A 45 -19.95 -4.91 4.78
C LEU A 45 -21.22 -4.09 5.05
N LYS A 46 -21.11 -2.77 4.89
CA LYS A 46 -22.22 -1.80 4.98
C LYS A 46 -22.02 -0.67 3.99
N GLU A 47 -23.07 0.11 3.73
CA GLU A 47 -22.92 1.30 2.91
C GLU A 47 -22.21 2.40 3.71
N TYR A 48 -21.04 2.82 3.24
CA TYR A 48 -20.26 3.91 3.82
C TYR A 48 -20.56 5.26 3.16
N GLN A 49 -20.78 6.28 3.98
CA GLN A 49 -20.96 7.67 3.55
C GLN A 49 -19.62 8.30 3.16
N ARG A 50 -19.52 8.71 1.90
CA ARG A 50 -18.30 9.31 1.32
C ARG A 50 -17.93 10.61 2.03
N GLY A 51 -16.67 10.70 2.48
CA GLY A 51 -16.13 11.90 3.13
C GLY A 51 -16.54 12.07 4.59
N PHE A 52 -17.26 11.10 5.17
CA PHE A 52 -17.70 11.14 6.56
C PHE A 52 -17.28 9.88 7.31
N ASP A 53 -17.56 8.71 6.75
CA ASP A 53 -17.29 7.47 7.46
C ASP A 53 -15.82 7.06 7.37
N TYR A 54 -15.31 6.56 8.50
CA TYR A 54 -14.04 5.86 8.59
C TYR A 54 -14.25 4.37 8.44
N THR A 55 -13.25 3.72 7.87
CA THR A 55 -13.25 2.28 7.69
C THR A 55 -11.85 1.73 7.61
N GLU A 56 -11.69 0.44 7.94
CA GLU A 56 -10.41 -0.24 7.99
C GLU A 56 -10.15 -1.02 6.69
N PHE A 57 -8.93 -0.98 6.17
CA PHE A 57 -8.56 -1.65 4.94
C PHE A 57 -7.38 -2.60 5.14
N ASN A 58 -7.42 -3.72 4.44
CA ASN A 58 -6.31 -4.63 4.28
C ASN A 58 -5.39 -4.09 3.18
N VAL A 59 -4.31 -3.43 3.59
CA VAL A 59 -3.26 -2.94 2.69
C VAL A 59 -2.48 -4.13 2.12
N ASP A 60 -2.32 -4.22 0.80
CA ASP A 60 -1.59 -5.35 0.18
C ASP A 60 -0.07 -5.17 0.17
N ARG A 61 0.40 -3.92 0.14
CA ARG A 61 1.83 -3.57 0.16
C ARG A 61 2.07 -2.15 0.66
N VAL A 62 3.28 -1.91 1.16
CA VAL A 62 3.74 -0.56 1.53
C VAL A 62 4.94 -0.19 0.66
N ALA A 63 4.97 1.06 0.20
CA ALA A 63 6.14 1.63 -0.46
C ALA A 63 6.47 2.95 0.21
N MET A 64 7.75 3.16 0.51
CA MET A 64 8.28 4.37 1.11
C MET A 64 9.42 4.90 0.25
N GLN A 65 9.63 6.20 0.30
CA GLN A 65 10.82 6.86 -0.25
C GLN A 65 11.78 7.22 0.88
N ASP A 66 13.08 7.33 0.59
CA ASP A 66 14.15 7.59 1.56
C ASP A 66 13.91 8.80 2.47
N ALA A 67 13.39 9.91 1.94
CA ALA A 67 13.10 11.11 2.73
C ALA A 67 12.03 10.91 3.83
N THR A 68 11.18 9.89 3.74
CA THR A 68 10.10 9.57 4.71
C THR A 68 10.28 8.22 5.38
N ALA A 69 10.98 7.29 4.72
CA ALA A 69 11.25 5.94 5.19
C ALA A 69 12.05 5.95 6.50
N GLN A 70 12.97 6.89 6.68
CA GLN A 70 13.80 6.98 7.89
C GLN A 70 12.94 7.01 9.15
N MET A 71 11.99 7.94 9.23
CA MET A 71 11.12 8.09 10.41
C MET A 71 10.08 6.96 10.52
N ALA A 72 9.60 6.44 9.39
CA ALA A 72 8.69 5.30 9.38
C ALA A 72 9.36 4.03 9.93
N LEU A 73 10.60 3.76 9.54
CA LEU A 73 11.40 2.63 10.02
C LEU A 73 11.77 2.77 11.49
N LEU A 74 12.14 3.98 11.95
CA LEU A 74 12.40 4.24 13.37
C LEU A 74 11.17 3.93 14.23
N GLN A 75 9.99 4.41 13.82
CA GLN A 75 8.75 4.09 14.53
C GLN A 75 8.42 2.60 14.47
N PHE A 76 8.68 1.93 13.35
CA PHE A 76 8.50 0.49 13.22
C PHE A 76 9.40 -0.31 14.18
N MET A 77 10.67 0.10 14.33
CA MET A 77 11.60 -0.49 15.30
C MET A 77 11.11 -0.29 16.74
N LEU A 78 10.62 0.90 17.06
CA LEU A 78 10.05 1.22 18.38
C LEU A 78 8.75 0.47 18.68
N ALA A 79 7.99 0.07 17.66
CA ALA A 79 6.79 -0.74 17.81
C ALA A 79 7.07 -2.19 18.25
N GLY A 80 8.34 -2.60 18.35
CA GLY A 80 8.73 -3.93 18.83
C GLY A 80 8.34 -5.08 17.90
N LYS A 81 8.14 -4.80 16.60
CA LYS A 81 7.79 -5.81 15.60
C LYS A 81 9.06 -6.40 14.98
N ASN A 82 9.13 -7.74 14.91
CA ASN A 82 10.29 -8.44 14.37
C ASN A 82 10.34 -8.48 12.83
N LYS A 83 9.20 -8.25 12.15
CA LYS A 83 9.09 -8.25 10.68
C LYS A 83 7.87 -7.48 10.21
N VAL A 84 7.94 -6.97 8.99
CA VAL A 84 6.79 -6.34 8.31
C VAL A 84 5.66 -7.35 8.08
N ALA A 85 4.41 -6.88 8.13
CA ALA A 85 3.23 -7.73 7.94
C ALA A 85 2.90 -7.99 6.47
N VAL A 86 3.25 -7.04 5.59
CA VAL A 86 3.00 -7.09 4.15
C VAL A 86 4.29 -6.72 3.40
N PRO A 87 4.40 -7.07 2.11
CA PRO A 87 5.53 -6.68 1.28
C PRO A 87 5.78 -5.17 1.34
N SER A 88 6.99 -4.79 1.75
CA SER A 88 7.37 -3.40 1.96
C SER A 88 8.67 -3.09 1.20
N THR A 89 8.72 -1.94 0.54
CA THR A 89 9.93 -1.46 -0.16
C THR A 89 10.30 -0.04 0.26
N VAL A 90 11.60 0.24 0.33
CA VAL A 90 12.16 1.59 0.44
C VAL A 90 12.87 1.90 -0.87
N HIS A 91 12.57 3.06 -1.44
CA HIS A 91 13.18 3.56 -2.67
C HIS A 91 14.07 4.75 -2.32
N CYS A 92 15.36 4.69 -2.67
CA CYS A 92 16.33 5.75 -2.41
C CYS A 92 16.44 6.68 -3.62
N ASP A 93 15.52 7.62 -3.73
CA ASP A 93 15.34 8.48 -4.90
C ASP A 93 15.27 9.98 -4.59
N HIS A 94 15.10 10.41 -3.33
CA HIS A 94 14.95 11.83 -2.99
C HIS A 94 16.23 12.49 -2.48
N LEU A 95 17.17 11.73 -1.91
CA LEU A 95 18.38 12.28 -1.29
C LEU A 95 19.62 12.31 -2.20
N ILE A 96 19.40 12.28 -3.52
CA ILE A 96 20.45 12.42 -4.54
C ILE A 96 20.41 13.86 -5.08
N GLN A 97 21.41 14.66 -4.75
CA GLN A 97 21.49 16.04 -5.23
C GLN A 97 22.04 16.09 -6.65
N ALA A 98 21.28 16.69 -7.59
CA ALA A 98 21.78 16.96 -8.94
C ALA A 98 22.78 18.14 -8.93
N LYS A 99 24.04 17.89 -9.27
CA LYS A 99 25.11 18.88 -9.25
C LYS A 99 26.16 18.71 -10.36
N LEU A 100 26.77 17.53 -10.47
CA LEU A 100 27.92 17.28 -11.37
C LEU A 100 27.57 16.35 -12.53
N GLY A 101 26.58 15.47 -12.36
CA GLY A 101 26.29 14.40 -13.31
C GLY A 101 25.85 13.12 -12.59
N SER A 102 25.18 12.22 -13.31
CA SER A 102 24.53 11.06 -12.68
C SER A 102 25.49 10.15 -11.91
N GLU A 103 26.70 9.90 -12.44
CA GLU A 103 27.63 8.97 -11.79
C GLU A 103 28.24 9.60 -10.54
N GLU A 104 28.70 10.85 -10.67
CA GLU A 104 29.30 11.61 -9.58
C GLU A 104 28.29 11.89 -8.46
N ASP A 105 27.07 12.30 -8.80
CA ASP A 105 26.04 12.67 -7.83
C ASP A 105 25.50 11.44 -7.07
N VAL A 106 25.38 10.29 -7.73
CA VAL A 106 24.98 9.02 -7.08
C VAL A 106 26.07 8.54 -6.12
N ASN A 107 27.34 8.58 -6.55
CA ASN A 107 28.46 8.19 -5.68
C ASN A 107 28.55 9.11 -4.46
N ALA A 108 28.40 10.43 -4.65
CA ALA A 108 28.39 11.38 -3.54
C ALA A 108 27.23 11.15 -2.57
N ALA A 109 26.03 10.84 -3.08
CA ALA A 109 24.88 10.54 -2.24
C ALA A 109 25.04 9.23 -1.44
N LEU A 110 25.74 8.23 -1.99
CA LEU A 110 26.03 6.97 -1.31
C LEU A 110 27.04 7.12 -0.17
N GLU A 111 27.95 8.09 -0.26
CA GLU A 111 28.88 8.41 0.84
C GLU A 111 28.24 9.26 1.95
N ALA A 112 27.27 10.11 1.59
CA ALA A 112 26.73 11.11 2.50
C ALA A 112 25.50 10.68 3.32
N ASN A 113 24.74 9.69 2.85
CA ASN A 113 23.46 9.25 3.43
C ASN A 113 23.54 7.85 4.03
#